data_AF-A0A1W9L6G6-F1
#
_entry.id   AF-A0A1W9L6G6-F1
#
_cell.length_a   1.000
_cell.length_b   1.000
_cell.length_c   1.000
_cell.angle_alpha   90.00
_cell.angle_beta   90.00
_cell.angle_gamma   90.00
#
_symmetry.space_group_name_H-M   'P 1'
#
loop_
_entity.id
_entity.type
_entity.pdbx_description
1 polymer ?
#
loop_
_entity_poly.entity_id
_entity_poly.type
_entity_poly.pdbx_seq_one_letter_code
_entity_poly.pdbx_strand_id
1 'polypeptide(L)' 'MLPFPEIDPVFLQLGPIKIHWYGVMYLVGFGFAWWLGLKRSQQPTSMLTATQV' A
#
# COMPACT_ATOMS: atom_id res chain seq x y z
N MET A 1 -9.00 20.93 -24.31
CA MET A 1 -8.48 19.56 -24.11
C MET A 1 -7.35 19.63 -23.11
N LEU A 2 -7.47 18.94 -21.97
CA LEU A 2 -6.40 18.87 -20.97
C LEU A 2 -5.42 17.78 -21.41
N PRO A 3 -4.13 18.09 -21.64
CA PRO A 3 -3.15 17.07 -21.98
C PRO A 3 -2.98 16.10 -20.81
N PHE A 4 -2.84 14.82 -21.13
CA PHE A 4 -2.52 13.82 -20.10
C PHE A 4 -1.09 14.05 -19.62
N PRO A 5 -0.84 14.07 -18.30
CA PRO A 5 0.50 14.25 -17.78
C PRO A 5 1.36 13.02 -18.08
N GLU A 6 2.53 13.24 -18.67
CA GLU A 6 3.53 12.20 -18.89
C GLU A 6 4.30 11.95 -17.59
N ILE A 7 3.82 11.00 -16.79
CA ILE A 7 4.47 10.55 -15.55
C ILE A 7 5.27 9.28 -15.87
N ASP A 8 6.55 9.25 -15.51
CA ASP A 8 7.37 8.04 -15.63
C ASP A 8 6.75 6.93 -14.76
N PRO A 9 6.38 5.76 -15.34
CA PRO A 9 5.79 4.67 -14.59
C PRO A 9 6.77 4.03 -13.60
N VAL A 10 8.07 4.23 -13.77
CA VAL A 10 9.11 3.72 -12.89
C VAL A 10 9.29 4.67 -11.70
N PHE A 11 9.00 4.16 -10.51
CA PHE A 11 9.23 4.85 -9.25
C PHE A 11 10.71 4.87 -8.87
N LEU A 12 11.37 3.71 -8.98
CA LEU A 12 12.78 3.54 -8.64
C LEU A 12 13.41 2.48 -9.53
N GLN A 13 14.62 2.75 -10.03
CA GLN A 13 15.39 1.82 -10.81
C GLN A 13 16.68 1.43 -10.07
N LEU A 14 16.84 0.14 -9.79
CA LEU A 14 18.03 -0.45 -9.19
C LEU A 14 18.66 -1.40 -10.20
N GLY A 15 19.54 -0.86 -11.06
CA GLY A 15 20.16 -1.61 -12.14
C GLY A 15 19.12 -2.23 -13.08
N PRO A 16 19.04 -3.58 -13.21
CA PRO A 16 18.05 -4.25 -14.04
C PRO A 16 16.64 -4.30 -13.42
N ILE A 17 16.48 -3.96 -12.13
CA ILE A 17 15.21 -4.05 -11.41
C ILE A 17 14.49 -2.71 -11.46
N LYS A 18 13.25 -2.70 -11.96
CA LYS A 18 12.39 -1.51 -12.04
C LYS A 18 11.19 -1.67 -11.11
N ILE A 19 11.11 -0.79 -10.12
CA ILE A 19 9.96 -0.67 -9.23
C ILE A 19 9.02 0.34 -9.85
N HIS A 20 7.76 -0.04 -10.06
CA HIS A 20 6.74 0.82 -10.66
C HIS A 20 5.82 1.42 -9.61
N TRP A 21 5.25 2.59 -9.92
CA TRP A 21 4.31 3.28 -9.02
C TRP A 21 3.12 2.42 -8.61
N TYR A 22 2.55 1.64 -9.53
CA TYR A 22 1.42 0.76 -9.20
C TYR A 22 1.79 -0.26 -8.11
N GLY A 23 3.00 -0.81 -8.16
CA GLY A 23 3.49 -1.77 -7.17
C GLY A 23 3.66 -1.11 -5.80
N VAL A 24 4.23 0.09 -5.77
CA VAL A 24 4.36 0.89 -4.55
C VAL A 24 2.99 1.21 -3.96
N MET A 25 2.05 1.64 -4.79
CA MET A 25 0.68 1.94 -4.34
C MET A 25 0.00 0.72 -3.72
N TYR A 26 0.17 -0.48 -4.30
CA TYR A 26 -0.33 -1.70 -3.68
C TYR A 26 0.31 -1.96 -2.32
N LEU A 27 1.64 -1.92 -2.20
CA LEU A 27 2.34 -2.13 -0.93
C LEU A 27 1.88 -1.14 0.15
N VAL A 28 1.75 0.12 -0.23
CA VAL A 28 1.25 1.18 0.66
C VAL A 28 -0.19 0.90 1.09
N GLY A 29 -1.08 0.62 0.15
CA GLY A 29 -2.49 0.34 0.43
C GLY A 29 -2.70 -0.87 1.33
N PHE A 30 -2.05 -2.00 0.99
CA PHE A 30 -2.10 -3.21 1.80
C PHE A 30 -1.46 -3.01 3.17
N GLY A 31 -0.31 -2.35 3.24
CA GLY A 31 0.36 -2.04 4.51
C GLY A 31 -0.49 -1.18 5.42
N PHE A 32 -1.15 -0.15 4.88
CA PHE A 32 -2.07 0.71 5.65
C PHE A 32 -3.31 -0.05 6.12
N ALA A 33 -3.92 -0.86 5.25
CA ALA A 33 -5.08 -1.67 5.61
C ALA A 33 -4.75 -2.66 6.73
N TRP A 34 -3.60 -3.33 6.62
CA TRP A 34 -3.09 -4.26 7.63
C TRP A 34 -2.81 -3.57 8.96
N TRP A 35 -2.04 -2.47 8.93
CA TRP A 35 -1.72 -1.70 10.12
C TRP A 35 -2.98 -1.20 10.83
N LEU A 36 -3.96 -0.70 10.07
CA LEU A 36 -5.22 -0.22 10.60
C LEU A 36 -6.08 -1.37 11.17
N GLY A 37 -6.09 -2.53 10.50
CA GLY A 37 -6.74 -3.75 10.98
C GLY A 37 -6.18 -4.18 12.32
N LEU A 38 -4.85 -4.26 12.43
CA LEU A 38 -4.16 -4.62 13.67
C LEU A 38 -4.40 -3.58 14.79
N LYS A 39 -4.36 -2.29 14.46
CA LYS A 39 -4.66 -1.22 15.43
C LYS A 39 -6.09 -1.33 15.96
N ARG A 40 -7.04 -1.70 15.09
CA ARG A 40 -8.45 -1.89 15.49
C ARG A 40 -8.68 -3.19 16.24
N SER A 41 -7.97 -4.27 15.91
CA SER A 41 -8.10 -5.55 16.60
C SER A 41 -7.73 -5.48 18.08
N GLN A 42 -6.94 -4.47 18.48
CA GLN A 42 -6.54 -4.21 19.87
C GLN A 42 -7.57 -3.41 20.67
N GLN A 43 -8.67 -2.95 20.05
CA GLN A 43 -9.71 -2.21 20.77
C GLN A 43 -10.57 -3.16 21.63
N PRO A 44 -10.99 -2.73 22.84
CA PRO A 44 -11.77 -3.58 23.76
C PRO A 44 -13.08 -4.11 23.17
N THR A 45 -13.66 -3.37 22.22
CA THR A 45 -14.89 -3.71 21.51
C THR A 45 -14.65 -4.42 20.18
N SER A 46 -13.40 -4.75 19.85
CA SER A 46 -13.08 -5.46 18.62
C SER A 46 -13.56 -6.90 18.67
N MET A 47 -14.28 -7.31 17.63
CA MET A 47 -14.68 -8.70 17.42
C MET A 47 -13.58 -9.56 16.79
N LEU A 48 -12.55 -8.92 16.21
CA LEU A 48 -11.41 -9.57 15.57
C LEU A 48 -10.18 -9.47 16.47
N THR A 49 -9.48 -10.59 16.64
CA THR A 49 -8.21 -10.66 17.38
C THR A 49 -7.02 -10.51 16.44
N ALA A 50 -5.86 -10.07 16.94
CA ALA A 50 -4.67 -9.79 16.14
C ALA A 50 -4.12 -10.99 15.34
N THR A 51 -4.46 -12.22 15.77
CA THR A 51 -4.11 -13.46 15.06
C THR A 51 -5.02 -13.77 13.87
N GLN A 52 -6.12 -13.05 13.73
CA GLN A 52 -7.13 -13.22 12.67
C GLN A 52 -7.10 -12.09 11.62
N VAL A 53 -6.31 -11.04 11.88
CA VAL A 53 -5.97 -10.03 10.89
C VAL A 53 -4.95 -10.66 9.95
#